data_AF-A0A3B9E794-F1
#
_entry.id   AF-A0A3B9E794-F1
#
_cell.length_a   1.000
_cell.length_b   1.000
_cell.length_c   1.000
_cell.angle_alpha   90.00
_cell.angle_beta   90.00
_cell.angle_gamma   90.00
#
_symmetry.space_group_name_H-M   'P 1'
#
loop_
_entity.id
_entity.type
_entity.pdbx_description
1 polymer ?
#
loop_
_entity_poly.entity_id
_entity_poly.type
_entity_poly.pdbx_seq_one_letter_code
_entity_poly.pdbx_strand_id
1 'polypeptide(L)'
;MKKTPYRVIFVLTLICSFNAVANDTHMGSVGGNIYPSKSNSIQMVKERINAVMYHDSFTVSCKFWFYNLEKPEYINVGFPDAVNNSDSPAADTLRNFKVIINGKPEEITRVKQISTGYNHETLTNTEYWFTWKMHFPSKETVFVENYYTGSYSHNAGGLYFVSYIIGTGSTWQGSIKDGRVVFNHSNLATNYFINDTFPGYTNIKPAYYQDSVVYAFTKYRPKESEILIVELYPYWANSNIYEFKKYLEKNNYTKKELRLIRNEIFARRGYVFNDKSLNKYFTSKKWYKPNNNFKASMLNEYEQNMINYLSQLEKEANI
;
A
#
# COMPACT_ATOMS: atom_id res chain seq x y z
N MET A 1 46.39 6.53 5.63
CA MET A 1 45.10 5.90 5.22
C MET A 1 44.49 5.18 6.41
N LYS A 2 43.59 5.85 7.15
CA LYS A 2 42.83 5.23 8.25
C LYS A 2 41.57 4.60 7.64
N LYS A 3 41.47 3.27 7.70
CA LYS A 3 40.31 2.50 7.24
C LYS A 3 39.08 2.91 8.06
N THR A 4 38.08 3.45 7.37
CA THR A 4 36.81 3.90 7.93
C THR A 4 35.98 2.69 8.41
N PRO A 5 35.38 2.72 9.62
CA PRO A 5 34.62 1.59 10.15
C PRO A 5 33.18 1.65 9.62
N TYR A 6 32.96 1.24 8.38
CA TYR A 6 31.62 1.17 7.76
C TYR A 6 31.03 -0.26 7.71
N ARG A 7 31.61 -1.24 8.40
CA ARG A 7 31.21 -2.65 8.25
C ARG A 7 29.89 -3.07 8.92
N VAL A 8 29.33 -2.25 9.81
CA VAL A 8 28.00 -2.53 10.41
C VAL A 8 26.91 -1.64 9.81
N ILE A 9 27.08 -1.27 8.53
CA ILE A 9 26.02 -0.70 7.72
C ILE A 9 25.36 -1.87 6.97
N PHE A 10 24.30 -2.38 7.61
CA PHE A 10 22.99 -2.49 6.97
C PHE A 10 22.84 -3.65 5.96
N VAL A 11 22.80 -4.88 6.49
CA VAL A 11 22.74 -6.14 5.69
C VAL A 11 21.34 -6.41 5.15
N LEU A 12 20.27 -6.04 5.87
CA LEU A 12 18.89 -6.10 5.36
C LEU A 12 18.56 -4.98 4.33
N THR A 13 19.47 -4.04 4.09
CA THR A 13 19.28 -2.94 3.12
C THR A 13 20.19 -3.01 1.89
N LEU A 14 21.11 -3.97 1.81
CA LEU A 14 22.15 -4.01 0.77
C LEU A 14 21.85 -5.00 -0.38
N ILE A 15 20.66 -5.60 -0.44
CA ILE A 15 20.38 -6.68 -1.39
C ILE A 15 19.07 -6.41 -2.12
N CYS A 16 19.14 -5.51 -3.09
CA CYS A 16 18.15 -5.46 -4.17
C CYS A 16 18.89 -5.85 -5.44
N SER A 17 19.03 -7.16 -5.64
CA SER A 17 19.48 -7.69 -6.93
C SER A 17 18.32 -7.51 -7.91
N PHE A 18 18.45 -6.56 -8.84
CA PHE A 18 17.59 -6.46 -10.02
C PHE A 18 17.78 -7.72 -10.85
N ASN A 19 16.94 -8.74 -10.62
CA ASN A 19 16.84 -9.87 -11.53
C ASN A 19 15.43 -9.90 -12.11
N ALA A 20 15.40 -9.61 -13.41
CA ALA A 20 14.50 -10.10 -14.44
C ALA A 20 13.05 -10.43 -14.05
N VAL A 21 12.17 -9.63 -14.67
CA VAL A 21 10.74 -9.80 -14.91
C VAL A 21 10.32 -11.29 -14.98
N ALA A 22 9.66 -11.77 -13.93
CA ALA A 22 8.83 -12.97 -14.01
C ALA A 22 7.37 -12.52 -14.09
N ASN A 23 6.61 -13.10 -15.02
CA ASN A 23 5.19 -12.81 -15.26
C ASN A 23 4.25 -13.32 -14.14
N ASP A 24 4.78 -13.72 -13.00
CA ASP A 24 4.03 -14.30 -11.87
C ASP A 24 3.78 -13.23 -10.81
N THR A 25 2.87 -12.30 -11.11
CA THR A 25 2.40 -11.28 -10.15
C THR A 25 1.11 -11.77 -9.48
N HIS A 26 1.12 -11.87 -8.15
CA HIS A 26 -0.10 -11.95 -7.37
C HIS A 26 -0.72 -10.56 -7.29
N MET A 27 -1.93 -10.44 -7.81
CA MET A 27 -2.70 -9.20 -7.72
C MET A 27 -3.42 -9.18 -6.38
N GLY A 28 -2.95 -8.32 -5.49
CA GLY A 28 -3.63 -7.98 -4.25
C GLY A 28 -4.83 -7.08 -4.53
N SER A 29 -5.33 -6.47 -3.47
CA SER A 29 -6.52 -5.62 -3.54
C SER A 29 -6.22 -4.27 -4.17
N VAL A 30 -7.10 -3.83 -5.08
CA VAL A 30 -7.02 -2.49 -5.68
C VAL A 30 -8.36 -1.79 -5.49
N GLY A 31 -8.35 -0.65 -4.82
CA GLY A 31 -9.52 0.25 -4.75
C GLY A 31 -9.36 1.45 -5.68
N GLY A 32 -10.41 2.25 -5.79
CA GLY A 32 -10.42 3.45 -6.62
C GLY A 32 -11.39 4.50 -6.10
N ASN A 33 -11.97 5.30 -7.00
CA ASN A 33 -13.08 6.18 -6.62
C ASN A 33 -14.44 5.54 -6.88
N ILE A 34 -15.48 6.29 -6.53
CA ILE A 34 -16.88 5.93 -6.78
C ILE A 34 -17.20 6.21 -8.26
N TYR A 35 -17.94 5.31 -8.88
CA TYR A 35 -18.42 5.41 -10.26
C TYR A 35 -19.92 5.69 -10.32
N PRO A 36 -20.40 6.61 -11.17
CA PRO A 36 -21.81 6.78 -11.45
C PRO A 36 -22.27 5.81 -12.55
N SER A 37 -23.51 5.28 -12.44
CA SER A 37 -24.12 4.53 -13.55
C SER A 37 -24.28 5.40 -14.82
N LYS A 38 -24.60 6.69 -14.63
CA LYS A 38 -24.55 7.78 -15.62
C LYS A 38 -24.90 9.09 -14.92
N SER A 39 -24.13 10.15 -15.10
CA SER A 39 -24.57 11.52 -14.81
C SER A 39 -23.63 12.53 -15.46
N ASN A 40 -24.20 13.64 -15.92
CA ASN A 40 -23.45 14.77 -16.48
C ASN A 40 -23.50 16.01 -15.58
N SER A 41 -24.25 15.95 -14.46
CA SER A 41 -24.55 17.09 -13.59
C SER A 41 -23.69 17.09 -12.32
N ILE A 42 -23.15 15.92 -11.93
CA ILE A 42 -22.42 15.76 -10.67
C ILE A 42 -20.91 15.85 -10.91
N GLN A 43 -20.26 16.75 -10.18
CA GLN A 43 -18.80 16.91 -10.16
C GLN A 43 -18.23 16.36 -8.85
N MET A 44 -17.22 15.49 -8.92
CA MET A 44 -16.37 15.18 -7.75
C MET A 44 -15.45 16.37 -7.51
N VAL A 45 -15.77 17.23 -6.54
CA VAL A 45 -15.02 18.47 -6.30
C VAL A 45 -13.77 18.24 -5.45
N LYS A 46 -13.78 17.23 -4.58
CA LYS A 46 -12.68 16.95 -3.66
C LYS A 46 -12.56 15.47 -3.35
N GLU A 47 -11.33 15.01 -3.18
CA GLU A 47 -11.05 13.70 -2.60
C GLU A 47 -9.93 13.77 -1.55
N ARG A 48 -10.04 12.94 -0.52
CA ARG A 48 -9.02 12.69 0.50
C ARG A 48 -8.94 11.21 0.78
N ILE A 49 -7.86 10.59 0.32
CA ILE A 49 -7.62 9.16 0.42
C ILE A 49 -6.43 8.94 1.35
N ASN A 50 -6.58 8.03 2.30
CA ASN A 50 -5.52 7.67 3.23
C ASN A 50 -5.44 6.15 3.35
N ALA A 51 -4.43 5.56 2.72
CA ALA A 51 -4.05 4.16 2.83
C ALA A 51 -3.01 4.02 3.94
N VAL A 52 -3.36 3.32 5.03
CA VAL A 52 -2.46 3.00 6.14
C VAL A 52 -1.96 1.57 5.98
N MET A 53 -0.64 1.43 5.88
CA MET A 53 0.05 0.20 5.55
C MET A 53 0.51 -0.55 6.80
N TYR A 54 0.25 -1.85 6.86
CA TYR A 54 0.70 -2.79 7.90
C TYR A 54 1.50 -3.93 7.27
N HIS A 55 2.04 -4.86 8.06
CA HIS A 55 2.93 -5.89 7.51
C HIS A 55 2.19 -6.89 6.59
N ASP A 56 0.93 -7.22 6.86
CA ASP A 56 0.15 -8.23 6.14
C ASP A 56 -1.01 -7.66 5.33
N SER A 57 -1.30 -6.37 5.49
CA SER A 57 -2.48 -5.72 4.94
C SER A 57 -2.31 -4.21 4.88
N PHE A 58 -3.29 -3.53 4.29
CA PHE A 58 -3.47 -2.09 4.44
C PHE A 58 -4.95 -1.77 4.62
N THR A 59 -5.24 -0.66 5.28
CA THR A 59 -6.60 -0.12 5.41
C THR A 59 -6.70 1.18 4.65
N VAL A 60 -7.81 1.44 3.97
CA VAL A 60 -8.02 2.68 3.23
C VAL A 60 -9.27 3.38 3.74
N SER A 61 -9.14 4.67 4.03
CA SER A 61 -10.25 5.59 4.20
C SER A 61 -10.29 6.54 3.01
N CYS A 62 -11.39 6.51 2.29
CA CYS A 62 -11.65 7.38 1.16
C CYS A 62 -12.73 8.38 1.56
N LYS A 63 -12.52 9.66 1.26
CA LYS A 63 -13.47 10.73 1.52
C LYS A 63 -13.69 11.53 0.24
N PHE A 64 -14.93 11.64 -0.19
CA PHE A 64 -15.32 12.27 -1.44
C PHE A 64 -16.36 13.35 -1.21
N TRP A 65 -16.23 14.45 -1.93
CA TRP A 65 -17.23 15.51 -1.97
C TRP A 65 -17.73 15.64 -3.40
N PHE A 66 -19.02 15.43 -3.59
CA PHE A 66 -19.68 15.53 -4.88
C PHE A 66 -20.63 16.72 -4.86
N TYR A 67 -20.58 17.57 -5.87
CA TYR A 67 -21.44 18.73 -6.00
C TYR A 67 -22.38 18.57 -7.19
N ASN A 68 -23.67 18.83 -6.98
CA ASN A 68 -24.66 18.85 -8.05
C ASN A 68 -24.71 20.22 -8.73
N LEU A 69 -24.38 20.27 -10.02
CA LEU A 69 -24.40 21.48 -10.84
C LEU A 69 -25.79 21.85 -11.34
N GLU A 70 -26.77 20.94 -11.28
CA GLU A 70 -28.09 21.11 -11.88
C GLU A 70 -29.22 20.82 -10.87
N LYS A 71 -30.32 20.22 -11.36
CA LYS A 71 -31.50 19.83 -10.60
C LYS A 71 -31.24 18.56 -9.76
N PRO A 72 -32.09 18.26 -8.76
CA PRO A 72 -31.90 17.06 -7.94
C PRO A 72 -31.88 15.79 -8.78
N GLU A 73 -31.01 14.84 -8.44
CA GLU A 73 -30.83 13.59 -9.17
C GLU A 73 -30.59 12.40 -8.22
N TYR A 74 -31.10 11.23 -8.58
CA TYR A 74 -30.82 9.96 -7.91
C TYR A 74 -29.99 9.08 -8.82
N ILE A 75 -28.84 8.60 -8.35
CA ILE A 75 -27.88 7.85 -9.15
C ILE A 75 -27.52 6.56 -8.42
N ASN A 76 -27.49 5.44 -9.15
CA ASN A 76 -26.83 4.23 -8.68
C ASN A 76 -25.32 4.41 -8.86
N VAL A 77 -24.57 4.19 -7.79
CA VAL A 77 -23.12 4.30 -7.83
C VAL A 77 -22.46 2.98 -7.48
N GLY A 78 -21.20 2.82 -7.87
CA GLY A 78 -20.40 1.64 -7.62
C GLY A 78 -19.00 1.96 -7.14
N PHE A 79 -18.38 1.05 -6.40
CA PHE A 79 -16.97 1.04 -6.07
C PHE A 79 -16.35 -0.26 -6.57
N PRO A 80 -15.20 -0.22 -7.27
CA PRO A 80 -14.62 -1.41 -7.90
C PRO A 80 -14.11 -2.41 -6.87
N ASP A 81 -14.29 -3.70 -7.16
CA ASP A 81 -13.79 -4.84 -6.39
C ASP A 81 -13.38 -5.99 -7.34
N ALA A 82 -12.37 -6.77 -6.96
CA ALA A 82 -11.84 -7.88 -7.77
C ALA A 82 -11.57 -7.47 -9.24
N VAL A 83 -10.60 -6.58 -9.43
CA VAL A 83 -10.17 -6.14 -10.76
C VAL A 83 -9.37 -7.27 -11.43
N ASN A 84 -9.86 -7.75 -12.57
CA ASN A 84 -9.20 -8.71 -13.43
C ASN A 84 -8.18 -8.03 -14.33
N ASN A 85 -7.09 -8.74 -14.62
CA ASN A 85 -6.20 -8.37 -15.70
C ASN A 85 -6.17 -9.53 -16.69
N SER A 86 -6.13 -9.27 -18.00
CA SER A 86 -6.17 -10.31 -19.03
C SER A 86 -5.06 -11.35 -18.89
N ASP A 87 -3.96 -10.96 -18.25
CA ASP A 87 -2.73 -11.75 -18.12
C ASP A 87 -2.49 -12.27 -16.69
N SER A 88 -3.44 -12.14 -15.74
CA SER A 88 -3.25 -12.56 -14.35
C SER A 88 -4.56 -12.95 -13.65
N PRO A 89 -4.51 -13.76 -12.57
CA PRO A 89 -5.68 -14.03 -11.74
C PRO A 89 -6.33 -12.73 -11.24
N ALA A 90 -7.64 -12.81 -10.95
CA ALA A 90 -8.41 -11.71 -10.36
C ALA A 90 -7.71 -11.16 -9.11
N ALA A 91 -7.68 -9.83 -8.99
CA ALA A 91 -7.21 -9.16 -7.79
C ALA A 91 -7.96 -9.63 -6.53
N ASP A 92 -7.26 -9.72 -5.39
CA ASP A 92 -7.87 -10.04 -4.10
C ASP A 92 -9.03 -9.08 -3.78
N THR A 93 -10.16 -9.64 -3.35
CA THR A 93 -11.35 -8.85 -2.98
C THR A 93 -11.09 -7.93 -1.80
N LEU A 94 -11.70 -6.75 -1.80
CA LEU A 94 -11.68 -5.84 -0.66
C LEU A 94 -12.44 -6.45 0.51
N ARG A 95 -11.85 -6.37 1.70
CA ARG A 95 -12.45 -6.84 2.95
C ARG A 95 -13.02 -5.67 3.75
N ASN A 96 -14.03 -5.93 4.58
CA ASN A 96 -14.63 -4.96 5.50
C ASN A 96 -15.09 -3.65 4.82
N PHE A 97 -15.58 -3.73 3.58
CA PHE A 97 -16.04 -2.56 2.83
C PHE A 97 -17.26 -1.92 3.51
N LYS A 98 -17.22 -0.60 3.72
CA LYS A 98 -18.30 0.18 4.35
C LYS A 98 -18.46 1.51 3.63
N VAL A 99 -19.70 1.99 3.58
CA VAL A 99 -20.07 3.31 3.02
C VAL A 99 -20.80 4.10 4.08
N ILE A 100 -20.44 5.39 4.19
CA ILE A 100 -21.10 6.37 5.05
C ILE A 100 -21.43 7.59 4.19
N ILE A 101 -22.69 8.02 4.17
CA ILE A 101 -23.15 9.19 3.43
C ILE A 101 -23.62 10.24 4.44
N ASN A 102 -23.00 11.43 4.41
CA ASN A 102 -23.30 12.52 5.35
C ASN A 102 -23.35 12.07 6.83
N GLY A 103 -22.43 11.18 7.22
CA GLY A 103 -22.33 10.64 8.58
C GLY A 103 -23.26 9.46 8.91
N LYS A 104 -24.09 9.00 7.97
CA LYS A 104 -24.99 7.85 8.16
C LYS A 104 -24.49 6.62 7.39
N PRO A 105 -24.37 5.44 8.03
CA PRO A 105 -24.04 4.20 7.31
C PRO A 105 -25.08 3.91 6.22
N GLU A 106 -24.61 3.45 5.06
CA GLU A 106 -25.44 3.09 3.91
C GLU A 106 -25.38 1.57 3.67
N GLU A 107 -26.50 0.99 3.23
CA GLU A 107 -26.53 -0.40 2.80
C GLU A 107 -25.89 -0.56 1.43
N ILE A 108 -25.08 -1.62 1.28
CA ILE A 108 -24.32 -1.90 0.06
C ILE A 108 -24.68 -3.28 -0.47
N THR A 109 -24.67 -3.41 -1.80
CA THR A 109 -24.80 -4.72 -2.47
C THR A 109 -23.52 -5.02 -3.23
N ARG A 110 -22.97 -6.22 -3.09
CA ARG A 110 -21.85 -6.68 -3.92
C ARG A 110 -22.39 -7.43 -5.14
N VAL A 111 -22.25 -6.87 -6.33
CA VAL A 111 -22.79 -7.43 -7.58
C VAL A 111 -21.68 -7.83 -8.54
N LYS A 112 -21.88 -8.91 -9.31
CA LYS A 112 -20.98 -9.29 -10.40
C LYS A 112 -21.25 -8.40 -11.62
N GLN A 113 -20.20 -7.96 -12.29
CA GLN A 113 -20.30 -7.24 -13.54
C GLN A 113 -20.76 -8.16 -14.67
N ILE A 114 -21.81 -7.76 -15.40
CA ILE A 114 -22.41 -8.56 -16.48
C ILE A 114 -22.15 -7.90 -17.86
N SER A 115 -22.01 -6.58 -17.92
CA SER A 115 -21.65 -5.77 -19.11
C SER A 115 -21.57 -4.30 -18.70
N THR A 116 -20.60 -3.53 -19.18
CA THR A 116 -20.45 -2.11 -18.81
C THR A 116 -21.18 -1.17 -19.78
N GLY A 117 -21.37 -1.53 -21.04
CA GLY A 117 -21.80 -0.57 -22.08
C GLY A 117 -20.87 0.67 -22.23
N TYR A 118 -19.74 0.69 -21.51
CA TYR A 118 -18.71 1.72 -21.47
C TYR A 118 -17.40 1.10 -21.97
N ASN A 119 -16.73 1.77 -22.91
CA ASN A 119 -15.39 1.40 -23.35
C ASN A 119 -14.35 2.15 -22.49
N HIS A 120 -14.29 1.81 -21.20
CA HIS A 120 -13.35 2.38 -20.23
C HIS A 120 -12.58 1.23 -19.58
N GLU A 121 -11.26 1.19 -19.73
CA GLU A 121 -10.42 0.02 -19.42
C GLU A 121 -10.60 -0.48 -17.98
N THR A 122 -10.62 0.43 -16.99
CA THR A 122 -10.86 0.03 -15.60
C THR A 122 -12.25 -0.58 -15.38
N LEU A 123 -13.28 -0.04 -16.05
CA LEU A 123 -14.64 -0.55 -15.96
C LEU A 123 -14.73 -1.95 -16.57
N THR A 124 -14.15 -2.16 -17.74
CA THR A 124 -14.21 -3.48 -18.42
C THR A 124 -13.51 -4.58 -17.65
N ASN A 125 -12.48 -4.22 -16.88
CA ASN A 125 -11.64 -5.16 -16.16
C ASN A 125 -12.13 -5.47 -14.74
N THR A 126 -13.13 -4.78 -14.22
CA THR A 126 -13.61 -5.01 -12.85
C THR A 126 -14.66 -6.12 -12.80
N GLU A 127 -14.44 -7.19 -12.03
CA GLU A 127 -15.39 -8.32 -11.98
C GLU A 127 -16.55 -8.08 -11.02
N TYR A 128 -16.30 -7.39 -9.90
CA TYR A 128 -17.31 -7.15 -8.87
C TYR A 128 -17.39 -5.68 -8.47
N TRP A 129 -18.57 -5.27 -8.00
CA TRP A 129 -18.84 -3.90 -7.59
C TRP A 129 -19.59 -3.89 -6.27
N PHE A 130 -19.14 -3.04 -5.34
CA PHE A 130 -19.99 -2.62 -4.23
C PHE A 130 -20.87 -1.48 -4.72
N THR A 131 -22.19 -1.63 -4.68
CA THR A 131 -23.14 -0.66 -5.22
C THR A 131 -24.12 -0.18 -4.16
N TRP A 132 -24.53 1.08 -4.29
CA TRP A 132 -25.55 1.73 -3.46
C TRP A 132 -26.21 2.89 -4.22
N LYS A 133 -27.23 3.49 -3.63
CA LYS A 133 -27.95 4.63 -4.20
C LYS A 133 -27.50 5.93 -3.57
N MET A 134 -27.43 6.98 -4.37
CA MET A 134 -27.14 8.33 -3.91
C MET A 134 -28.22 9.30 -4.35
N HIS A 135 -28.63 10.18 -3.44
CA HIS A 135 -29.45 11.35 -3.75
C HIS A 135 -28.56 12.60 -3.72
N PHE A 136 -28.57 13.36 -4.81
CA PHE A 136 -27.85 14.61 -4.95
C PHE A 136 -28.83 15.77 -5.03
N PRO A 137 -29.05 16.54 -3.95
CA PRO A 137 -29.89 17.73 -4.01
C PRO A 137 -29.29 18.79 -4.94
N SER A 138 -30.16 19.64 -5.50
CA SER A 138 -29.76 20.72 -6.43
C SER A 138 -28.81 21.70 -5.76
N LYS A 139 -27.67 21.99 -6.39
CA LYS A 139 -26.69 22.98 -5.88
C LYS A 139 -26.15 22.69 -4.48
N GLU A 140 -26.12 21.42 -4.09
CA GLU A 140 -25.60 20.98 -2.80
C GLU A 140 -24.43 20.02 -2.95
N THR A 141 -23.68 19.85 -1.86
CA THR A 141 -22.60 18.87 -1.75
C THR A 141 -23.04 17.66 -0.95
N VAL A 142 -22.83 16.47 -1.51
CA VAL A 142 -22.95 15.20 -0.80
C VAL A 142 -21.56 14.73 -0.40
N PHE A 143 -21.40 14.39 0.87
CA PHE A 143 -20.17 13.86 1.43
C PHE A 143 -20.27 12.34 1.60
N VAL A 144 -19.27 11.62 1.08
CA VAL A 144 -19.23 10.16 1.12
C VAL A 144 -17.90 9.68 1.67
N GLU A 145 -17.96 8.71 2.57
CA GLU A 145 -16.79 8.03 3.09
C GLU A 145 -16.87 6.54 2.79
N ASN A 146 -15.82 6.00 2.19
CA ASN A 146 -15.66 4.55 2.00
C ASN A 146 -14.49 4.06 2.85
N TYR A 147 -14.64 2.88 3.43
CA TYR A 147 -13.61 2.23 4.23
C TYR A 147 -13.43 0.80 3.78
N TYR A 148 -12.19 0.32 3.67
CA TYR A 148 -11.90 -1.09 3.36
C TYR A 148 -10.53 -1.51 3.84
N THR A 149 -10.31 -2.83 3.87
CA THR A 149 -9.02 -3.49 4.08
C THR A 149 -8.62 -4.19 2.80
N GLY A 150 -7.39 -3.96 2.33
CA GLY A 150 -6.82 -4.63 1.17
C GLY A 150 -5.62 -5.51 1.51
N SER A 151 -5.29 -6.41 0.59
CA SER A 151 -4.05 -7.19 0.55
C SER A 151 -3.04 -6.55 -0.40
N TYR A 152 -1.74 -6.68 -0.12
CA TYR A 152 -0.69 -6.25 -1.04
C TYR A 152 -0.69 -7.08 -2.33
N SER A 153 -0.40 -6.40 -3.45
CA SER A 153 0.08 -7.11 -4.63
C SER A 153 1.57 -7.42 -4.46
N HIS A 154 2.03 -8.51 -5.06
CA HIS A 154 3.45 -8.85 -5.04
C HIS A 154 3.85 -9.72 -6.22
N ASN A 155 5.13 -9.68 -6.61
CA ASN A 155 5.67 -10.57 -7.63
C ASN A 155 6.65 -11.60 -7.04
N ALA A 156 7.01 -12.60 -7.84
CA ALA A 156 8.00 -13.62 -7.48
C ALA A 156 9.36 -13.03 -7.07
N GLY A 157 9.71 -11.85 -7.61
CA GLY A 157 10.93 -11.10 -7.26
C GLY A 157 10.91 -10.44 -5.88
N GLY A 158 9.82 -10.53 -5.12
CA GLY A 158 9.72 -9.98 -3.77
C GLY A 158 9.37 -8.49 -3.70
N LEU A 159 9.02 -7.88 -4.83
CA LEU A 159 8.44 -6.54 -4.88
C LEU A 159 6.98 -6.62 -4.41
N TYR A 160 6.61 -5.77 -3.47
CA TYR A 160 5.24 -5.60 -3.00
C TYR A 160 4.78 -4.19 -3.36
N PHE A 161 3.48 -4.02 -3.58
CA PHE A 161 2.93 -2.70 -3.89
C PHE A 161 1.48 -2.53 -3.46
N VAL A 162 1.12 -1.27 -3.22
CA VAL A 162 -0.26 -0.82 -2.96
C VAL A 162 -0.64 0.15 -4.07
N SER A 163 -1.79 -0.09 -4.67
CA SER A 163 -2.31 0.72 -5.79
C SER A 163 -3.63 1.38 -5.42
N TYR A 164 -3.86 2.56 -5.97
CA TYR A 164 -5.14 3.27 -5.88
C TYR A 164 -5.50 3.88 -7.24
N ILE A 165 -6.66 3.53 -7.78
CA ILE A 165 -7.11 3.98 -9.10
C ILE A 165 -7.79 5.35 -8.94
N ILE A 166 -7.16 6.40 -9.47
CA ILE A 166 -7.76 7.73 -9.55
C ILE A 166 -8.42 8.00 -10.89
N GLY A 167 -8.11 7.19 -11.91
CA GLY A 167 -8.63 7.36 -13.26
C GLY A 167 -10.15 7.36 -13.35
N THR A 168 -10.77 6.67 -12.41
CA THR A 168 -12.21 6.58 -12.20
C THR A 168 -12.89 7.95 -11.97
N GLY A 169 -12.14 8.92 -11.43
CA GLY A 169 -12.60 10.31 -11.28
C GLY A 169 -12.96 10.99 -12.60
N SER A 170 -12.45 10.51 -13.74
CA SER A 170 -12.75 11.01 -15.09
C SER A 170 -14.22 10.82 -15.52
N THR A 171 -14.94 9.91 -14.85
CA THR A 171 -16.35 9.58 -15.12
C THR A 171 -17.33 10.62 -14.55
N TRP A 172 -16.87 11.48 -13.65
CA TRP A 172 -17.66 12.60 -13.13
C TRP A 172 -17.47 13.86 -13.99
N GLN A 173 -18.40 14.80 -13.86
CA GLN A 173 -18.33 16.06 -14.59
C GLN A 173 -17.05 16.82 -14.19
N GLY A 174 -16.30 17.28 -15.20
CA GLY A 174 -15.22 18.24 -15.02
C GLY A 174 -13.96 17.67 -14.36
N SER A 175 -13.19 18.55 -13.72
CA SER A 175 -11.96 18.20 -13.00
C SER A 175 -12.22 18.10 -11.50
N ILE A 176 -11.40 17.30 -10.81
CA ILE A 176 -11.33 17.28 -9.36
C ILE A 176 -10.60 18.56 -8.92
N LYS A 177 -11.28 19.42 -8.16
CA LYS A 177 -10.72 20.73 -7.78
C LYS A 177 -9.55 20.58 -6.80
N ASP A 178 -9.64 19.62 -5.88
CA ASP A 178 -8.68 19.41 -4.81
C ASP A 178 -8.58 17.92 -4.43
N GLY A 179 -7.51 17.24 -4.84
CA GLY A 179 -7.27 15.83 -4.56
C GLY A 179 -6.02 15.60 -3.72
N ARG A 180 -6.09 14.63 -2.81
CA ARG A 180 -4.93 14.17 -2.05
C ARG A 180 -5.05 12.69 -1.73
N VAL A 181 -4.05 11.92 -2.13
CA VAL A 181 -3.89 10.49 -1.80
C VAL A 181 -2.62 10.32 -0.98
N VAL A 182 -2.75 9.70 0.19
CA VAL A 182 -1.66 9.47 1.14
C VAL A 182 -1.48 7.97 1.33
N PHE A 183 -0.28 7.48 1.06
CA PHE A 183 0.17 6.15 1.46
C PHE A 183 1.02 6.30 2.71
N ASN A 184 0.41 6.02 3.86
CA ASN A 184 0.99 6.14 5.18
C ASN A 184 1.60 4.80 5.60
N HIS A 185 2.91 4.79 5.78
CA HIS A 185 3.69 3.64 6.19
C HIS A 185 4.30 3.80 7.58
N SER A 186 3.69 4.62 8.43
CA SER A 186 4.14 4.85 9.81
C SER A 186 4.14 3.59 10.66
N ASN A 187 3.28 2.60 10.38
CA ASN A 187 3.28 1.31 11.07
C ASN A 187 4.34 0.32 10.54
N LEU A 188 5.07 0.69 9.51
CA LEU A 188 6.21 -0.06 9.01
C LEU A 188 7.47 0.61 9.56
N ALA A 189 8.29 -0.13 10.31
CA ALA A 189 9.59 0.33 10.75
C ALA A 189 10.61 0.16 9.61
N THR A 190 10.34 0.78 8.46
CA THR A 190 11.13 0.61 7.24
C THR A 190 11.67 1.95 6.75
N ASN A 191 12.88 1.93 6.19
CA ASN A 191 13.42 3.01 5.37
C ASN A 191 13.09 2.81 3.88
N TYR A 192 12.39 1.72 3.55
CA TYR A 192 12.30 1.16 2.22
C TYR A 192 10.95 1.49 1.59
N PHE A 193 10.91 2.63 0.91
CA PHE A 193 10.01 2.84 -0.21
C PHE A 193 10.88 3.09 -1.42
N ILE A 194 10.62 2.35 -2.49
CA ILE A 194 11.31 2.59 -3.75
C ILE A 194 10.89 3.98 -4.19
N ASN A 195 11.85 4.89 -4.24
CA ASN A 195 11.66 6.26 -4.70
C ASN A 195 11.42 6.33 -6.22
N ASP A 196 11.54 5.20 -6.92
CA ASP A 196 11.20 5.10 -8.33
C ASP A 196 9.73 4.74 -8.45
N THR A 197 8.87 5.77 -8.43
CA THR A 197 7.57 5.64 -9.10
C THR A 197 7.81 5.16 -10.51
N PHE A 198 7.22 4.03 -10.89
CA PHE A 198 7.24 3.55 -12.28
C PHE A 198 6.80 4.69 -13.21
N PRO A 199 7.67 5.14 -14.15
CA PRO A 199 7.27 6.12 -15.15
C PRO A 199 6.19 5.48 -16.03
N GLY A 200 5.00 6.11 -16.12
CA GLY A 200 3.97 5.72 -17.08
C GLY A 200 2.54 5.67 -16.54
N TYR A 201 2.33 5.42 -15.25
CA TYR A 201 0.97 5.27 -14.68
C TYR A 201 0.30 6.59 -14.30
N THR A 202 1.07 7.60 -13.89
CA THR A 202 0.57 8.93 -13.52
C THR A 202 1.60 10.02 -13.85
N ASN A 203 1.11 11.23 -14.12
CA ASN A 203 1.95 12.42 -14.23
C ASN A 203 2.05 13.21 -12.91
N ILE A 204 1.35 12.77 -11.86
CA ILE A 204 1.38 13.42 -10.55
C ILE A 204 2.66 13.01 -9.83
N LYS A 205 3.53 13.98 -9.56
CA LYS A 205 4.76 13.73 -8.80
C LYS A 205 4.44 13.48 -7.33
N PRO A 206 5.00 12.41 -6.72
CA PRO A 206 4.87 12.21 -5.28
C PRO A 206 5.67 13.26 -4.50
N ALA A 207 5.16 13.61 -3.33
CA ALA A 207 5.91 14.28 -2.28
C ALA A 207 6.10 13.31 -1.11
N TYR A 208 7.26 13.38 -0.46
CA TYR A 208 7.59 12.53 0.69
C TYR A 208 7.52 13.38 1.96
N TYR A 209 6.73 12.93 2.93
CA TYR A 209 6.56 13.62 4.20
C TYR A 209 6.55 12.61 5.35
N GLN A 210 7.59 12.64 6.18
CA GLN A 210 7.77 11.68 7.27
C GLN A 210 7.64 10.23 6.74
N ASP A 211 6.73 9.45 7.32
CA ASP A 211 6.42 8.09 6.90
C ASP A 211 5.26 8.04 5.89
N SER A 212 5.26 8.91 4.90
CA SER A 212 4.19 8.97 3.90
C SER A 212 4.66 9.39 2.52
N VAL A 213 4.09 8.73 1.52
CA VAL A 213 4.09 9.17 0.12
C VAL A 213 2.76 9.87 -0.14
N VAL A 214 2.83 11.10 -0.63
CA VAL A 214 1.67 11.98 -0.82
C VAL A 214 1.58 12.41 -2.27
N TYR A 215 0.47 12.09 -2.91
CA TYR A 215 0.09 12.63 -4.21
C TYR A 215 -0.96 13.71 -3.97
N ALA A 216 -0.65 14.94 -4.38
CA ALA A 216 -1.56 16.07 -4.28
C ALA A 216 -1.73 16.71 -5.64
N PHE A 217 -2.98 17.06 -5.98
CA PHE A 217 -3.31 17.63 -7.27
C PHE A 217 -4.50 18.58 -7.15
N THR A 218 -4.54 19.58 -8.04
CA THR A 218 -5.60 20.59 -8.07
C THR A 218 -6.06 20.80 -9.50
N LYS A 219 -7.37 21.02 -9.68
CA LYS A 219 -8.01 21.16 -11.00
C LYS A 219 -7.56 20.07 -11.99
N TYR A 220 -7.49 18.83 -11.51
CA TYR A 220 -6.94 17.71 -12.26
C TYR A 220 -8.05 16.83 -12.82
N ARG A 221 -7.92 16.40 -14.07
CA ARG A 221 -8.79 15.39 -14.67
C ARG A 221 -7.94 14.14 -14.94
N PRO A 222 -8.09 13.09 -14.12
CA PRO A 222 -7.35 11.85 -14.30
C PRO A 222 -7.57 11.23 -15.69
N LYS A 223 -6.58 10.51 -16.21
CA LYS A 223 -6.80 9.60 -17.36
C LYS A 223 -7.56 8.36 -16.89
N GLU A 224 -8.36 7.74 -17.75
CA GLU A 224 -9.22 6.60 -17.38
C GLU A 224 -8.49 5.47 -16.63
N SER A 225 -7.28 5.11 -17.08
CA SER A 225 -6.44 4.07 -16.48
C SER A 225 -5.39 4.60 -15.49
N GLU A 226 -5.53 5.82 -14.99
CA GLU A 226 -4.55 6.42 -14.10
C GLU A 226 -4.57 5.81 -12.69
N ILE A 227 -3.41 5.33 -12.25
CA ILE A 227 -3.21 4.63 -10.99
C ILE A 227 -2.05 5.28 -10.24
N LEU A 228 -2.20 5.43 -8.93
CA LEU A 228 -1.14 5.79 -8.00
C LEU A 228 -0.63 4.52 -7.32
N ILE A 229 0.68 4.32 -7.30
CA ILE A 229 1.31 3.09 -6.81
C ILE A 229 2.45 3.44 -5.88
N VAL A 230 2.55 2.72 -4.76
CA VAL A 230 3.70 2.78 -3.86
C VAL A 230 4.26 1.37 -3.69
N GLU A 231 5.57 1.24 -3.89
CA GLU A 231 6.28 -0.04 -3.91
C GLU A 231 7.26 -0.18 -2.73
N LEU A 232 7.45 -1.42 -2.28
CA LEU A 232 8.39 -1.77 -1.23
C LEU A 232 8.90 -3.22 -1.39
N TYR A 233 10.12 -3.48 -0.91
CA TYR A 233 10.64 -4.83 -0.71
C TYR A 233 10.57 -5.15 0.79
N PRO A 234 9.52 -5.84 1.26
CA PRO A 234 9.36 -6.16 2.68
C PRO A 234 10.36 -7.23 3.11
N TYR A 235 11.13 -6.97 4.16
CA TYR A 235 12.08 -7.95 4.71
C TYR A 235 11.39 -9.21 5.28
N TRP A 236 10.09 -9.15 5.53
CA TRP A 236 9.29 -10.24 6.11
C TRP A 236 8.62 -11.15 5.07
N ALA A 237 8.87 -10.92 3.78
CA ALA A 237 8.39 -11.78 2.71
C ALA A 237 9.39 -12.91 2.41
N ASN A 238 8.87 -14.09 2.03
CA ASN A 238 9.66 -15.31 1.82
C ASN A 238 10.80 -15.14 0.80
N SER A 239 10.52 -14.58 -0.38
CA SER A 239 11.51 -14.39 -1.44
C SER A 239 12.65 -13.47 -0.99
N ASN A 240 12.31 -12.39 -0.28
CA ASN A 240 13.30 -11.46 0.27
C ASN A 240 14.15 -12.12 1.38
N ILE A 241 13.56 -13.01 2.18
CA ILE A 241 14.27 -13.79 3.20
C ILE A 241 15.22 -14.82 2.59
N TYR A 242 14.84 -15.46 1.47
CA TYR A 242 15.71 -16.36 0.74
C TYR A 242 16.94 -15.64 0.16
N GLU A 243 16.72 -14.53 -0.53
CA GLU A 243 17.82 -13.70 -1.07
C GLU A 243 18.72 -13.16 0.06
N PHE A 244 18.11 -12.78 1.18
CA PHE A 244 18.84 -12.37 2.38
C PHE A 244 19.74 -13.48 2.92
N LYS A 245 19.22 -14.72 3.03
CA LYS A 245 19.98 -15.89 3.46
C LYS A 245 21.19 -16.13 2.56
N LYS A 246 20.99 -16.14 1.23
CA LYS A 246 22.07 -16.35 0.25
C LYS A 246 23.16 -15.29 0.36
N TYR A 247 22.78 -14.04 0.64
CA TYR A 247 23.75 -12.99 0.88
C TYR A 247 24.52 -13.18 2.19
N LEU A 248 23.86 -13.64 3.26
CA LEU A 248 24.52 -13.97 4.51
C LEU A 248 25.59 -15.05 4.30
N GLU A 249 25.28 -16.11 3.55
CA GLU A 249 26.21 -17.22 3.25
C GLU A 249 27.42 -16.78 2.42
N LYS A 250 27.27 -15.74 1.59
CA LYS A 250 28.36 -15.20 0.75
C LYS A 250 29.33 -14.30 1.53
N ASN A 251 28.97 -13.84 2.72
CA ASN A 251 29.73 -12.83 3.45
C ASN A 251 30.08 -13.32 4.85
N ASN A 252 31.30 -13.05 5.30
CA ASN A 252 31.72 -13.39 6.67
C ASN A 252 31.32 -12.28 7.64
N TYR A 253 30.42 -12.61 8.57
CA TYR A 253 30.00 -11.73 9.66
C TYR A 253 30.61 -12.17 10.99
N THR A 254 31.01 -11.19 11.79
CA THR A 254 31.40 -11.42 13.19
C THR A 254 30.19 -11.79 14.04
N LYS A 255 30.42 -12.40 15.20
CA LYS A 255 29.35 -12.72 16.15
C LYS A 255 28.53 -11.49 16.55
N LYS A 256 29.18 -10.34 16.71
CA LYS A 256 28.52 -9.06 17.04
C LYS A 256 27.63 -8.57 15.92
N GLU A 257 28.04 -8.70 14.67
CA GLU A 257 27.23 -8.33 13.50
C GLU A 257 26.01 -9.24 13.38
N LEU A 258 26.18 -10.57 13.51
CA LEU A 258 25.07 -11.53 13.49
C LEU A 258 24.05 -11.25 14.61
N ARG A 259 24.52 -10.91 15.82
CA ARG A 259 23.66 -10.48 16.92
C ARG A 259 22.83 -9.25 16.54
N LEU A 260 23.44 -8.24 15.91
CA LEU A 260 22.72 -7.03 15.48
C LEU A 260 21.70 -7.34 14.38
N ILE A 261 22.08 -8.15 13.38
CA ILE A 261 21.19 -8.54 12.27
C ILE A 261 19.97 -9.30 12.80
N ARG A 262 20.19 -10.29 13.67
CA ARG A 262 19.10 -11.07 14.31
C ARG A 262 18.16 -10.18 15.08
N ASN A 263 18.70 -9.25 15.87
CA ASN A 263 17.89 -8.33 16.66
C ASN A 263 17.23 -7.23 15.82
N GLU A 264 17.71 -6.95 14.61
CA GLU A 264 17.06 -6.00 13.70
C GLU A 264 15.65 -6.48 13.34
N ILE A 265 15.44 -7.79 13.12
CA ILE A 265 14.11 -8.35 12.82
C ILE A 265 13.11 -8.03 13.95
N PHE A 266 13.53 -8.18 15.21
CA PHE A 266 12.71 -7.78 16.36
C PHE A 266 12.52 -6.26 16.43
N ALA A 267 13.57 -5.48 16.16
CA ALA A 267 13.51 -4.03 16.16
C ALA A 267 12.52 -3.49 15.10
N ARG A 268 12.46 -4.13 13.92
CA ARG A 268 11.52 -3.80 12.84
C ARG A 268 10.06 -4.07 13.20
N ARG A 269 9.80 -5.01 14.11
CA ARG A 269 8.48 -5.22 14.73
C ARG A 269 8.22 -4.33 15.95
N GLY A 270 9.18 -3.47 16.31
CA GLY A 270 9.07 -2.53 17.42
C GLY A 270 9.44 -3.10 18.79
N TYR A 271 10.14 -4.24 18.86
CA TYR A 271 10.58 -4.80 20.14
C TYR A 271 11.44 -3.81 20.93
N VAL A 272 11.12 -3.63 22.21
CA VAL A 272 11.89 -2.77 23.14
C VAL A 272 12.93 -3.61 23.86
N PHE A 273 14.22 -3.31 23.62
CA PHE A 273 15.32 -4.09 24.15
C PHE A 273 15.64 -3.73 25.61
N ASN A 274 15.74 -4.75 26.47
CA ASN A 274 16.28 -4.62 27.83
C ASN A 274 17.82 -4.54 27.86
N ASP A 275 18.48 -5.15 26.87
CA ASP A 275 19.93 -5.03 26.71
C ASP A 275 20.31 -3.59 26.36
N LYS A 276 21.10 -2.94 27.22
CA LYS A 276 21.48 -1.53 27.06
C LYS A 276 22.19 -1.23 25.75
N SER A 277 22.99 -2.16 25.24
CA SER A 277 23.75 -1.97 24.00
C SER A 277 22.84 -2.04 22.76
N LEU A 278 21.93 -3.01 22.73
CA LEU A 278 20.94 -3.14 21.65
C LEU A 278 19.94 -1.98 21.69
N ASN A 279 19.46 -1.62 22.88
CA ASN A 279 18.55 -0.49 23.06
C ASN A 279 19.18 0.81 22.54
N LYS A 280 20.41 1.12 22.97
CA LYS A 280 21.16 2.28 22.49
C LYS A 280 21.38 2.25 20.97
N TYR A 281 21.70 1.07 20.42
CA TYR A 281 21.91 0.90 18.99
C TYR A 281 20.64 1.17 18.18
N PHE A 282 19.52 0.53 18.50
CA PHE A 282 18.28 0.67 17.73
C PHE A 282 17.57 2.00 17.95
N THR A 283 17.61 2.56 19.16
CA THR A 283 17.07 3.92 19.43
C THR A 283 17.78 5.00 18.62
N SER A 284 19.04 4.78 18.20
CA SER A 284 19.75 5.70 17.31
C SER A 284 19.28 5.65 15.85
N LYS A 285 18.43 4.68 15.46
CA LYS A 285 17.98 4.48 14.09
C LYS A 285 16.68 5.23 13.85
N LYS A 286 16.66 6.09 12.82
CA LYS A 286 15.46 6.88 12.46
C LYS A 286 14.22 6.04 12.15
N TRP A 287 14.40 4.83 11.61
CA TRP A 287 13.30 3.92 11.27
C TRP A 287 12.76 3.12 12.46
N TYR A 288 13.49 3.08 13.59
CA TYR A 288 13.10 2.25 14.72
C TYR A 288 11.95 2.89 15.48
N LYS A 289 10.84 2.15 15.58
CA LYS A 289 9.60 2.60 16.19
C LYS A 289 9.25 1.65 17.34
N PRO A 290 9.60 1.98 18.60
CA PRO A 290 9.33 1.10 19.73
C PRO A 290 7.82 0.93 19.92
N ASN A 291 7.40 -0.32 20.11
CA ASN A 291 6.03 -0.73 20.36
C ASN A 291 5.97 -1.52 21.67
N ASN A 292 5.48 -0.88 22.73
CA ASN A 292 5.34 -1.52 24.04
C ASN A 292 4.35 -2.70 24.05
N ASN A 293 3.52 -2.84 23.00
CA ASN A 293 2.58 -3.95 22.83
C ASN A 293 3.13 -5.07 21.94
N PHE A 294 4.43 -5.08 21.63
CA PHE A 294 5.05 -6.17 20.85
C PHE A 294 4.78 -7.53 21.51
N LYS A 295 4.38 -8.49 20.68
CA LYS A 295 4.24 -9.90 21.06
C LYS A 295 5.02 -10.75 20.07
N ALA A 296 5.64 -11.83 20.55
CA ALA A 296 6.38 -12.75 19.68
C ALA A 296 5.51 -13.32 18.54
N SER A 297 4.19 -13.46 18.77
CA SER A 297 3.22 -13.88 17.76
C SER A 297 3.04 -12.90 16.59
N MET A 298 3.61 -11.68 16.67
CA MET A 298 3.63 -10.73 15.57
C MET A 298 4.70 -11.06 14.52
N LEU A 299 5.70 -11.89 14.88
CA LEU A 299 6.69 -12.39 13.94
C LEU A 299 6.06 -13.51 13.11
N ASN A 300 6.12 -13.40 11.78
CA ASN A 300 5.64 -14.44 10.90
C ASN A 300 6.62 -15.62 10.83
N GLU A 301 6.21 -16.71 10.20
CA GLU A 301 7.03 -17.93 10.08
C GLU A 301 8.39 -17.64 9.42
N TYR A 302 8.42 -16.81 8.38
CA TYR A 302 9.66 -16.48 7.67
C TYR A 302 10.65 -15.71 8.57
N GLU A 303 10.16 -14.73 9.32
CA GLU A 303 10.97 -14.00 10.30
C GLU A 303 11.51 -14.94 11.38
N GLN A 304 10.67 -15.85 11.91
CA GLN A 304 11.09 -16.82 12.91
C GLN A 304 12.16 -17.78 12.37
N ASN A 305 11.99 -18.28 11.15
CA ASN A 305 12.96 -19.14 10.48
C ASN A 305 14.30 -18.42 10.28
N MET A 306 14.27 -17.14 9.86
CA MET A 306 15.48 -16.33 9.71
C MET A 306 16.16 -16.05 11.06
N ILE A 307 15.38 -15.75 12.12
CA ILE A 307 15.92 -15.58 13.48
C ILE A 307 16.63 -16.86 13.95
N ASN A 308 16.04 -18.03 13.70
CA ASN A 308 16.62 -19.32 14.08
C ASN A 308 17.91 -19.59 13.32
N TYR A 309 17.92 -19.36 12.01
CA TYR A 309 19.10 -19.47 11.16
C TYR A 309 20.24 -18.55 11.63
N LEU A 310 19.96 -17.27 11.86
CA LEU A 310 20.94 -16.31 12.37
C LEU A 310 21.47 -16.68 13.77
N SER A 311 20.62 -17.26 14.61
CA SER A 311 21.01 -17.76 15.94
C SER A 311 22.00 -18.93 15.85
N GLN A 312 21.85 -19.82 14.86
CA GLN A 312 22.80 -20.90 14.59
C GLN A 312 24.13 -20.34 14.09
N LEU A 313 24.11 -19.45 13.09
CA LEU A 313 25.31 -18.78 12.60
C LEU A 313 26.05 -18.01 13.72
N GLU A 314 25.33 -17.31 14.59
CA GLU A 314 25.90 -16.56 15.72
C GLU A 314 26.64 -17.49 16.72
N LYS A 315 26.19 -18.75 16.86
CA LYS A 315 26.84 -19.76 17.73
C LYS A 315 28.08 -20.34 17.08
N GLU A 316 28.06 -20.57 15.78
CA GLU A 316 29.16 -21.14 15.00
C GLU A 316 30.27 -20.12 14.68
N ALA A 317 29.94 -18.83 14.67
CA ALA A 317 30.90 -17.75 14.48
C ALA A 317 31.91 -17.71 15.65
N ASN A 318 33.17 -18.06 15.36
CA ASN A 318 34.28 -17.86 16.27
C ASN A 318 34.74 -16.39 16.23
N ILE A 319 34.72 -15.76 17.42
CA ILE A 319 34.99 -14.33 17.75
C ILE A 319 33.75 -13.41 17.71
#